data_AF-A0A8J6KEF5-F1
#
_entry.id   AF-A0A8J6KEF5-F1
#
_cell.length_a   1.000
_cell.length_b   1.000
_cell.length_c   1.000
_cell.angle_alpha   90.00
_cell.angle_beta   90.00
_cell.angle_gamma   90.00
#
_symmetry.space_group_name_H-M   'P 1'
#
loop_
_entity.id
_entity.type
_entity.pdbx_description
1 polymer ?
#
loop_
_entity_poly.entity_id
_entity_poly.type
_entity_poly.pdbx_seq_one_letter_code
_entity_poly.pdbx_strand_id
1 'polypeptide(L)'
;DKPAPIPEKPKEWTPRSAPEFVRDVMGSSAGAGSGEFHVYRHLRRREYQRQEFMDCLSDKQRLDEEFQRKLRENQIQAEERTAKRRLKRLKKKDRKKMKKASGKAGSTSAEPGQEAEASAGDSEEEDSD
;
A
#
# COMPACT_ATOMS: atom_id res chain seq x y z
N ASP A 1 11.30 19.19 -36.83
CA ASP A 1 11.60 17.93 -36.15
C ASP A 1 10.35 17.26 -35.63
N LYS A 2 10.13 15.99 -35.99
CA LYS A 2 9.00 15.18 -35.50
C LYS A 2 9.48 14.43 -34.25
N PRO A 3 8.83 14.56 -33.08
CA PRO A 3 9.28 13.89 -31.86
C PRO A 3 9.31 12.37 -32.06
N ALA A 4 10.30 11.70 -31.47
CA ALA A 4 10.42 10.25 -31.53
C ALA A 4 9.20 9.59 -30.85
N PRO A 5 8.57 8.58 -31.47
CA PRO A 5 7.41 7.92 -30.88
C PRO A 5 7.85 7.10 -29.66
N ILE A 6 7.43 7.52 -28.48
CA ILE A 6 7.57 6.73 -27.24
C ILE A 6 6.46 5.67 -27.26
N PRO A 7 6.77 4.38 -27.03
CA PRO A 7 5.76 3.35 -27.02
C PRO A 7 4.80 3.56 -25.83
N GLU A 8 3.50 3.53 -26.12
CA GLU A 8 2.47 3.51 -25.10
C GLU A 8 2.44 2.15 -24.38
N LYS A 9 1.94 2.14 -23.14
CA LYS A 9 1.81 0.88 -22.38
C LYS A 9 0.88 -0.08 -23.14
N PRO A 10 1.23 -1.38 -23.24
CA PRO A 10 0.38 -2.35 -23.90
C PRO A 10 -0.99 -2.41 -23.22
N LYS A 11 -2.05 -2.40 -24.02
CA LYS A 11 -3.41 -2.52 -23.51
C LYS A 11 -3.60 -3.89 -22.87
N GLU A 12 -4.06 -3.90 -21.62
CA GLU A 12 -4.41 -5.14 -20.92
C GLU A 12 -5.55 -5.85 -21.65
N TRP A 13 -5.49 -7.18 -21.69
CA TRP A 13 -6.55 -7.96 -22.31
C TRP A 13 -7.82 -7.87 -21.46
N THR A 14 -8.94 -7.50 -22.09
CA THR A 14 -10.25 -7.42 -21.44
C THR A 14 -11.25 -8.28 -22.18
N PRO A 15 -12.16 -9.00 -21.48
CA PRO A 15 -13.21 -9.76 -22.13
C PRO A 15 -14.07 -8.81 -22.97
N ARG A 16 -14.47 -9.26 -24.17
CA ARG A 16 -15.32 -8.49 -25.06
C ARG A 16 -16.72 -8.37 -24.45
N SER A 17 -17.32 -7.19 -24.53
CA SER A 17 -18.71 -7.00 -24.11
C SER A 17 -19.64 -7.93 -24.90
N ALA A 18 -20.68 -8.43 -24.23
CA ALA A 18 -21.70 -9.24 -24.89
C ALA A 18 -22.39 -8.40 -25.99
N PRO A 19 -22.65 -8.98 -27.18
CA PRO A 19 -23.49 -8.34 -28.18
C PRO A 19 -24.87 -8.06 -27.61
N GLU A 20 -25.41 -6.88 -27.92
CA GLU A 20 -26.68 -6.44 -27.33
C GLU A 20 -27.89 -7.13 -27.99
N PHE A 21 -27.85 -7.39 -29.29
CA PHE A 21 -28.81 -8.26 -29.99
C PHE A 21 -28.12 -9.42 -30.70
N VAL A 22 -28.66 -10.63 -30.49
CA VAL A 22 -28.34 -11.83 -31.25
C VAL A 22 -29.42 -12.00 -32.33
N ARG A 23 -29.04 -11.95 -33.61
CA ARG A 23 -29.98 -11.90 -34.74
C ARG A 23 -30.31 -13.27 -35.33
N ASP A 24 -29.48 -14.25 -35.02
CA ASP A 24 -29.46 -15.62 -35.55
C ASP A 24 -30.08 -16.64 -34.58
N VAL A 25 -30.91 -16.19 -33.64
CA VAL A 25 -31.59 -17.08 -32.68
C VAL A 25 -32.69 -17.86 -33.38
N MET A 26 -32.57 -19.19 -33.37
CA MET A 26 -33.61 -20.11 -33.83
C MET A 26 -34.71 -20.30 -32.76
N GLY A 27 -35.93 -20.66 -33.16
CA GLY A 27 -37.08 -20.79 -32.26
C GLY A 27 -36.85 -21.79 -31.11
N SER A 28 -37.49 -21.55 -29.96
CA SER A 28 -37.23 -22.29 -28.71
C SER A 28 -37.53 -23.80 -28.76
N SER A 29 -38.43 -24.23 -29.64
CA SER A 29 -38.78 -25.65 -29.85
C SER A 29 -38.08 -26.26 -31.07
N ALA A 30 -37.18 -25.54 -31.72
CA ALA A 30 -36.44 -26.05 -32.87
C ALA A 30 -35.37 -27.07 -32.41
N GLY A 31 -35.11 -28.08 -33.25
CA GLY A 31 -34.11 -29.11 -32.96
C GLY A 31 -32.67 -28.60 -33.02
N ALA A 32 -31.71 -29.41 -32.57
CA ALA A 32 -30.29 -29.08 -32.64
C ALA A 32 -29.81 -29.04 -34.11
N GLY A 33 -29.37 -27.87 -34.57
CA GLY A 33 -28.75 -27.68 -35.88
C GLY A 33 -27.28 -28.13 -35.91
N SER A 34 -26.72 -28.33 -37.11
CA SER A 34 -25.32 -28.73 -37.28
C SER A 34 -24.31 -27.69 -36.77
N GLY A 35 -24.70 -26.41 -36.73
CA GLY A 35 -23.87 -25.31 -36.22
C GLY A 35 -23.92 -25.12 -34.70
N GLU A 36 -24.89 -25.72 -34.01
CA GLU A 36 -25.17 -25.45 -32.59
C GLU A 36 -23.97 -25.83 -31.70
N PHE A 37 -23.29 -26.93 -32.03
CA PHE A 37 -22.09 -27.36 -31.32
C PHE A 37 -20.98 -26.30 -31.36
N HIS A 38 -20.75 -25.67 -32.52
CA HIS A 38 -19.72 -24.66 -32.64
C HIS A 38 -20.09 -23.36 -31.94
N VAL A 39 -21.37 -22.99 -31.96
CA VAL A 39 -21.89 -21.84 -31.18
C VAL A 39 -21.61 -22.06 -29.69
N TYR A 40 -22.02 -23.19 -29.12
CA TYR A 40 -21.75 -23.51 -27.71
C TYR A 40 -20.25 -23.53 -27.39
N ARG A 41 -19.42 -24.14 -28.26
CA ARG A 41 -17.96 -24.17 -28.07
C ARG A 41 -17.36 -22.76 -27.98
N HIS A 42 -17.79 -21.83 -28.84
CA HIS A 42 -17.32 -20.45 -28.81
C HIS A 42 -17.85 -19.68 -27.60
N LEU A 43 -19.12 -19.89 -27.24
CA LEU A 43 -19.74 -19.29 -26.06
C LEU A 43 -19.04 -19.73 -24.78
N ARG A 44 -18.84 -21.05 -24.60
CA ARG A 44 -18.16 -21.62 -23.42
C ARG A 44 -16.73 -21.11 -23.30
N ARG A 45 -15.98 -21.07 -24.40
CA ARG A 45 -14.62 -20.53 -24.40
C ARG A 45 -14.61 -19.05 -23.98
N ARG A 46 -15.53 -18.24 -24.54
CA ARG A 46 -15.65 -16.82 -24.19
C ARG A 46 -15.99 -16.64 -22.71
N GLU A 47 -16.90 -17.46 -22.20
CA GLU A 47 -17.35 -17.38 -20.81
C GLU A 47 -16.27 -17.81 -19.83
N TYR A 48 -15.52 -18.88 -20.10
CA TYR A 48 -14.36 -19.26 -19.27
C TYR A 48 -13.30 -18.18 -19.28
N GLN A 49 -12.93 -17.65 -20.45
CA GLN A 49 -11.97 -16.54 -20.50
C GLN A 49 -12.44 -15.30 -19.71
N ARG A 50 -13.75 -15.04 -19.68
CA ARG A 50 -14.34 -13.97 -18.88
C ARG A 50 -14.26 -14.27 -17.38
N GLN A 51 -14.60 -15.48 -16.97
CA GLN A 51 -14.54 -15.92 -15.56
C GLN A 51 -13.11 -15.86 -15.02
N GLU A 52 -12.16 -16.49 -15.71
CA GLU A 52 -10.74 -16.49 -15.36
C GLU A 52 -10.19 -15.06 -15.21
N PHE A 53 -10.61 -14.14 -16.08
CA PHE A 53 -10.20 -12.73 -15.98
C PHE A 53 -10.76 -12.03 -14.75
N MET A 54 -12.04 -12.26 -14.42
CA MET A 54 -12.64 -11.67 -13.22
C MET A 54 -11.97 -12.22 -11.95
N ASP A 55 -11.69 -13.53 -11.93
CA ASP A 55 -11.03 -14.19 -10.81
C ASP A 55 -9.61 -13.64 -10.63
N CYS A 56 -8.81 -13.62 -11.70
CA CYS A 56 -7.45 -13.04 -11.69
C CYS A 56 -7.43 -11.57 -11.25
N LEU A 57 -8.40 -10.77 -11.70
CA LEU A 57 -8.51 -9.36 -11.33
C LEU A 57 -8.85 -9.20 -9.85
N SER A 58 -9.77 -10.03 -9.34
CA SER A 58 -10.16 -10.00 -7.93
C SER A 58 -9.00 -10.40 -7.00
N ASP A 59 -8.24 -11.43 -7.38
CA ASP A 59 -7.06 -11.87 -6.64
C ASP A 59 -5.97 -10.80 -6.64
N LYS A 60 -5.71 -10.19 -7.79
CA LYS A 60 -4.73 -9.10 -7.90
C LYS A 60 -5.13 -7.92 -7.00
N GLN A 61 -6.39 -7.49 -7.04
CA GLN A 61 -6.89 -6.41 -6.19
C GLN A 61 -6.74 -6.73 -4.71
N ARG A 62 -7.11 -7.94 -4.29
CA ARG A 62 -6.96 -8.38 -2.90
C ARG A 62 -5.51 -8.33 -2.43
N LEU A 63 -4.58 -8.86 -3.25
CA LEU A 63 -3.15 -8.86 -2.95
C LEU A 63 -2.58 -7.43 -2.88
N ASP A 64 -2.97 -6.57 -3.81
CA ASP A 64 -2.55 -5.17 -3.84
C ASP A 64 -3.06 -4.40 -2.61
N GLU A 65 -4.31 -4.61 -2.20
CA GLU A 65 -4.90 -4.02 -0.99
C GLU A 65 -4.20 -4.49 0.29
N GLU A 66 -3.94 -5.79 0.41
CA GLU A 66 -3.19 -6.35 1.53
C GLU A 66 -1.76 -5.80 1.60
N PHE A 67 -1.10 -5.66 0.45
CA PHE A 67 0.23 -5.09 0.34
C PHE A 67 0.23 -3.61 0.78
N GLN A 68 -0.70 -2.81 0.26
CA GLN A 68 -0.82 -1.40 0.62
C GLN A 68 -1.16 -1.20 2.10
N ARG A 69 -1.99 -2.09 2.68
CA ARG A 69 -2.30 -2.08 4.11
C ARG A 69 -1.04 -2.30 4.94
N LYS A 70 -0.28 -3.36 4.65
CA LYS A 70 0.99 -3.66 5.35
C LYS A 70 1.99 -2.53 5.21
N LEU A 71 2.10 -1.93 4.02
CA LEU A 71 2.99 -0.80 3.78
C LEU A 71 2.62 0.42 4.66
N ARG A 72 1.33 0.75 4.75
CA ARG A 72 0.85 1.84 5.60
C ARG A 72 1.08 1.57 7.08
N GLU A 73 0.80 0.36 7.54
CA GLU A 73 1.05 -0.06 8.93
C GLU A 73 2.54 0.10 9.29
N ASN A 74 3.44 -0.37 8.44
CA ASN A 74 4.88 -0.24 8.64
C ASN A 74 5.34 1.23 8.66
N GLN A 75 4.78 2.07 7.77
CA GLN A 75 5.06 3.50 7.76
C GLN A 75 4.63 4.17 9.06
N ILE A 76 3.41 3.90 9.54
CA ILE A 76 2.89 4.45 10.80
C ILE A 76 3.77 4.01 11.97
N GLN A 77 4.12 2.72 12.06
CA GLN A 77 5.00 2.22 13.12
C GLN A 77 6.37 2.89 13.10
N ALA A 78 6.98 3.07 11.92
CA ALA A 78 8.25 3.79 11.78
C ALA A 78 8.13 5.27 12.18
N GLU A 79 7.05 5.94 11.79
CA GLU A 79 6.74 7.32 12.15
C GLU A 79 6.52 7.48 13.66
N GLU A 80 5.81 6.57 14.31
CA GLU A 80 5.62 6.59 15.76
C GLU A 80 6.94 6.43 16.52
N ARG A 81 7.78 5.47 16.09
CA ARG A 81 9.09 5.23 16.72
C ARG A 81 10.01 6.44 16.53
N THR A 82 10.02 7.04 15.33
CA THR A 82 10.83 8.23 15.04
C THR A 82 10.29 9.48 15.75
N ALA A 83 8.97 9.67 15.85
CA ALA A 83 8.32 10.76 16.58
C ALA A 83 8.60 10.68 18.08
N LYS A 84 8.46 9.49 18.70
CA LYS A 84 8.83 9.26 20.12
C LYS A 84 10.30 9.64 20.38
N ARG A 85 11.23 9.19 19.52
CA ARG A 85 12.66 9.53 19.61
C ARG A 85 12.92 11.03 19.39
N ARG A 86 12.22 11.66 18.44
CA ARG A 86 12.31 13.10 18.15
C ARG A 86 11.84 13.95 19.33
N LEU A 87 10.70 13.59 19.95
CA LEU A 87 10.17 14.24 21.14
C LEU A 87 11.14 14.16 22.32
N LYS A 88 11.75 12.99 22.57
CA LYS A 88 12.80 12.83 23.60
C LYS A 88 13.99 13.77 23.34
N ARG A 89 14.47 13.87 22.09
CA ARG A 89 15.57 14.76 21.71
C ARG A 89 15.21 16.25 21.86
N LEU A 90 14.00 16.65 21.48
CA LEU A 90 13.49 18.02 21.64
C LEU A 90 13.44 18.42 23.12
N LYS A 91 12.82 17.60 23.97
CA LYS A 91 12.81 17.82 25.43
C LYS A 91 14.22 17.97 26.02
N LYS A 92 15.17 17.12 25.60
CA LYS A 92 16.59 17.24 26.03
C LYS A 92 17.24 18.53 25.53
N LYS A 93 16.96 18.95 24.29
CA LYS A 93 17.46 20.21 23.71
C LYS A 93 16.92 21.42 24.47
N ASP A 94 15.64 21.42 24.81
CA ASP A 94 15.00 22.53 25.53
C ASP A 94 15.49 22.61 26.97
N ARG A 95 15.64 21.47 27.69
CA ARG A 95 16.29 21.44 29.01
C ARG A 95 17.72 22.01 28.96
N LYS A 96 18.51 21.66 27.95
CA LYS A 96 19.88 22.20 27.77
C LYS A 96 19.88 23.71 27.50
N LYS A 97 18.95 24.21 26.67
CA LYS A 97 18.79 25.64 26.41
C LYS A 97 18.42 26.41 27.68
N MET A 98 17.46 25.90 28.46
CA MET A 98 17.05 26.51 29.73
C MET A 98 18.21 26.57 30.72
N LYS A 99 18.99 25.48 30.88
CA LYS A 99 20.21 25.49 31.72
C LYS A 99 21.27 26.49 31.25
N LYS A 100 21.47 26.64 29.94
CA LYS A 100 22.41 27.62 29.38
C LYS A 100 21.93 29.06 29.59
N ALA A 101 20.64 29.31 29.49
CA ALA A 101 20.04 30.62 29.74
C ALA A 101 20.12 30.99 31.23
N SER A 102 19.82 30.06 32.14
CA SER A 102 19.92 30.29 33.59
C SER A 102 21.39 30.39 34.06
N GLY A 103 22.30 29.60 33.48
CA GLY A 103 23.73 29.68 33.79
C GLY A 103 24.42 30.95 33.29
N LYS A 104 23.88 31.60 32.25
CA LYS A 104 24.41 32.88 31.75
C LYS A 104 23.92 34.09 32.56
N ALA A 105 22.88 33.92 33.38
CA ALA A 105 22.44 34.91 34.37
C ALA A 105 23.19 34.83 35.71
N GLY A 106 24.04 33.80 35.92
CA GLY A 106 24.71 33.53 37.20
C GLY A 106 26.24 33.44 37.12
N SER A 107 26.88 34.01 36.09
CA SER A 107 28.34 34.04 35.98
C SER A 107 28.97 35.13 36.88
N THR A 108 28.77 35.02 38.17
CA THR A 108 29.70 35.47 39.22
C THR A 108 29.66 34.40 40.31
N SER A 109 30.83 33.80 40.58
CA SER A 109 31.19 32.82 41.64
C SER A 109 30.97 31.31 41.40
N ALA A 110 32.09 30.66 41.04
CA ALA A 110 32.77 29.55 41.73
C ALA A 110 32.20 28.09 41.75
N GLU A 111 33.00 27.21 41.11
CA GLU A 111 33.43 25.83 41.46
C GLU A 111 32.43 24.64 41.55
N PRO A 112 32.91 23.41 41.27
CA PRO A 112 32.12 22.30 40.71
C PRO A 112 31.62 21.32 41.78
N GLY A 113 30.35 20.93 41.68
CA GLY A 113 29.71 19.94 42.55
C GLY A 113 28.94 18.91 41.73
N GLN A 114 29.13 17.66 42.12
CA GLN A 114 28.67 16.43 41.49
C GLN A 114 27.13 16.29 41.43
N GLU A 115 26.74 15.20 40.76
CA GLU A 115 25.51 14.41 40.90
C GLU A 115 24.14 14.95 40.44
N ALA A 116 23.70 14.42 39.29
CA ALA A 116 22.35 13.86 39.09
C ALA A 116 22.30 13.10 37.75
N GLU A 117 22.96 11.95 37.70
CA GLU A 117 22.69 10.87 36.72
C GLU A 117 21.32 10.25 37.08
N ALA A 118 20.25 11.02 36.84
CA ALA A 118 18.89 10.54 37.01
C ALA A 118 18.52 9.67 35.82
N SER A 119 18.74 8.36 35.99
CA SER A 119 17.83 7.27 35.60
C SER A 119 16.84 7.67 34.49
N ALA A 120 17.25 7.43 33.25
CA ALA A 120 16.30 7.31 32.15
C ALA A 120 16.23 5.82 31.82
N GLY A 121 15.32 5.13 32.52
CA GLY A 121 14.97 3.73 32.33
C GLY A 121 15.09 3.32 30.88
N ASP A 122 16.08 2.47 30.66
CA ASP A 122 16.20 1.58 29.53
C ASP A 122 15.11 0.52 29.73
N SER A 123 13.91 0.82 29.26
CA SER A 123 12.93 -0.22 28.98
C SER A 123 13.19 -0.65 27.55
N GLU A 124 14.14 -1.57 27.42
CA GLU A 124 14.20 -2.51 26.31
C GLU A 124 12.85 -3.25 26.32
N GLU A 125 11.95 -2.81 25.45
CA GLU A 125 10.84 -3.65 25.03
C GLU A 125 11.47 -4.64 24.05
N GLU A 126 11.91 -5.77 24.60
CA GLU A 126 12.07 -7.02 23.86
C GLU A 126 10.75 -7.31 23.16
N ASP A 127 10.74 -7.18 21.83
CA ASP A 127 9.73 -7.82 20.99
C ASP A 127 10.41 -9.09 20.48
N SER A 128 10.17 -10.19 21.20
CA SER A 128 10.57 -11.54 20.85
C SER A 128 9.87 -11.94 19.55
N ASP A 129 10.67 -12.36 18.56
CA ASP A 129 10.22 -13.26 17.48
C ASP A 129 10.46 -14.71 17.92
#